data_AF-H2ANF6-F1
#
_entry.id   AF-H2ANF6-F1
#
_cell.length_a   1.000
_cell.length_b   1.000
_cell.length_c   1.000
_cell.angle_alpha   90.00
_cell.angle_beta   90.00
_cell.angle_gamma   90.00
#
_symmetry.space_group_name_H-M   'P 1'
#
loop_
_entity.id
_entity.type
_entity.pdbx_description
1 polymer ?
#
loop_
_entity_poly.entity_id
_entity_poly.type
_entity_poly.pdbx_seq_one_letter_code
_entity_poly.pdbx_strand_id
1 'polypeptide(L)'
;MVPVRYSSSLFPQNGIFKSLVYKSFSTKGRTPPQSLLLKQKNRVCKRDNDIHGITSTANPLAGALDDIAALFKPNMIDESEEIESRNAYRNMLERMIHSEKLGDTLKSTFILDEKKNVLNTEAVLSNFSKLDPIDRDMVQMAAKELYSKETSWKDLPTFIKQLQYYISYGPHGARNGQPFNELDLMKNSPKAELDSLSKLVLVLFFIICLSACIKRIEMKRANLSKI
;
A
#
# COMPACT_ATOMS: atom_id res chain seq x y z
N MET A 1 3.19 85.63 4.00
CA MET A 1 3.84 84.31 4.06
C MET A 1 4.17 84.01 5.51
N VAL A 2 3.42 83.09 6.12
CA VAL A 2 3.54 82.73 7.55
C VAL A 2 4.20 81.34 7.62
N PRO A 3 5.29 81.15 8.39
CA PRO A 3 5.89 79.82 8.52
C PRO A 3 5.08 78.97 9.51
N VAL A 4 4.53 77.87 9.01
CA VAL A 4 3.86 76.83 9.79
C VAL A 4 4.93 76.00 10.52
N ARG A 5 4.94 76.09 11.86
CA ARG A 5 5.73 75.20 12.73
C ARG A 5 4.95 73.91 12.94
N TYR A 6 5.50 72.78 12.52
CA TYR A 6 4.98 71.47 12.90
C TYR A 6 5.51 71.09 14.29
N SER A 7 4.62 71.03 15.28
CA SER A 7 4.90 70.51 16.61
C SER A 7 5.01 68.99 16.55
N SER A 8 6.20 68.48 16.85
CA SER A 8 6.51 67.08 17.05
C SER A 8 6.31 66.71 18.52
N SER A 9 5.19 66.06 18.84
CA SER A 9 5.07 65.19 20.02
C SER A 9 3.64 64.65 20.09
N LEU A 10 3.44 63.36 19.89
CA LEU A 10 2.36 62.57 20.48
C LEU A 10 2.61 61.08 20.14
N PHE A 11 3.56 60.48 20.84
CA PHE A 11 3.53 59.04 21.10
C PHE A 11 3.71 58.85 22.60
N PRO A 12 2.83 58.11 23.29
CA PRO A 12 3.02 57.76 24.68
C PRO A 12 4.25 56.85 24.79
N GLN A 13 5.28 57.34 25.49
CA GLN A 13 6.27 56.48 26.10
C GLN A 13 5.57 55.71 27.21
N ASN A 14 5.48 54.39 27.07
CA ASN A 14 5.56 53.38 28.14
C ASN A 14 5.04 52.05 27.61
N GLY A 15 5.95 51.20 27.18
CA GLY A 15 5.65 49.85 26.73
C GLY A 15 6.93 49.16 26.26
N ILE A 16 7.44 48.28 27.10
CA ILE A 16 8.71 47.55 26.96
C ILE A 16 8.67 46.72 25.66
N PHE A 17 9.14 47.29 24.55
CA PHE A 17 9.53 46.51 23.39
C PHE A 17 10.90 45.92 23.68
N LYS A 18 10.92 44.65 24.08
CA LYS A 18 12.13 43.84 24.05
C LYS A 18 12.67 43.89 22.62
N SER A 19 13.82 44.52 22.43
CA SER A 19 14.55 44.52 21.18
C SER A 19 14.91 43.08 20.84
N LEU A 20 14.13 42.45 19.96
CA LEU A 20 14.55 41.23 19.29
C LEU A 20 15.77 41.60 18.46
N VAL A 21 16.93 41.21 18.97
CA VAL A 21 18.20 41.23 18.25
C VAL A 21 18.00 40.40 16.99
N TYR A 22 17.76 41.06 15.85
CA TYR A 22 17.88 40.43 14.55
C TYR A 22 19.35 40.10 14.34
N LYS A 23 19.74 38.90 14.76
CA LYS A 23 21.06 38.34 14.52
C LYS A 23 21.17 38.13 13.01
N SER A 24 21.78 39.09 12.33
CA SER A 24 22.17 38.97 10.93
C SER A 24 23.14 37.79 10.83
N PHE A 25 22.63 36.64 10.37
CA PHE A 25 23.48 35.51 10.02
C PHE A 25 24.21 35.87 8.72
N SER A 26 25.41 36.41 8.86
CA SER A 26 26.35 36.59 7.75
C SER A 26 26.64 35.21 7.15
N THR A 27 26.12 34.95 5.95
CA THR A 27 26.33 33.72 5.16
C THR A 27 27.64 33.77 4.38
N LYS A 28 28.76 34.16 5.01
CA LYS A 28 30.07 33.96 4.38
C LYS A 28 30.40 32.46 4.40
N GLY A 29 30.07 31.77 3.31
CA GLY A 29 30.59 30.43 3.00
C GLY A 29 29.69 29.22 3.30
N ARG A 30 28.45 29.41 3.77
CA ARG A 30 27.49 28.31 3.89
C ARG A 30 26.53 28.33 2.72
N THR A 31 26.51 27.25 1.95
CA THR A 31 25.47 27.06 0.94
C THR A 31 24.11 27.07 1.64
N PRO A 32 23.12 27.80 1.09
CA PRO A 32 21.79 27.83 1.68
C PRO A 32 21.23 26.41 1.77
N PRO A 33 20.40 26.12 2.79
CA PRO A 33 19.78 24.80 2.93
C PRO A 33 18.96 24.48 1.69
N GLN A 34 19.01 23.22 1.25
CA GLN A 34 18.36 22.78 0.00
C GLN A 34 16.86 23.08 -0.02
N SER A 35 16.18 23.01 1.14
CA SER A 35 14.77 23.38 1.27
C SER A 35 14.50 24.85 0.92
N LEU A 36 15.43 25.76 1.19
CA LEU A 36 15.29 27.17 0.84
C LEU A 36 15.48 27.40 -0.65
N LEU A 37 16.44 26.71 -1.27
CA LEU A 37 16.63 26.73 -2.72
C LEU A 37 15.43 26.14 -3.46
N LEU A 38 14.86 25.05 -2.95
CA LEU A 38 13.66 24.43 -3.52
C LEU A 38 12.45 25.37 -3.42
N LYS A 39 12.26 26.03 -2.27
CA LYS A 39 11.20 27.05 -2.09
C LYS A 39 11.41 28.25 -3.03
N GLN A 40 12.64 28.72 -3.21
CA GLN A 40 12.95 29.80 -4.15
C GLN A 40 12.68 29.38 -5.60
N LYS A 41 13.09 28.17 -5.99
CA LYS A 41 12.82 27.61 -7.31
C LYS A 41 11.32 27.55 -7.60
N ASN A 42 10.52 27.06 -6.65
CA ASN A 42 9.06 26.98 -6.80
C ASN A 42 8.41 28.37 -6.94
N ARG A 43 8.93 29.41 -6.26
CA ARG A 43 8.46 30.80 -6.44
C ARG A 43 8.77 31.36 -7.83
N VAL A 44 9.90 30.98 -8.41
CA VAL A 44 10.29 31.41 -9.76
C VAL A 44 9.46 30.66 -10.80
N CYS A 45 9.40 29.33 -10.73
CA CYS A 45 8.66 28.51 -11.70
C CYS A 45 7.14 28.76 -11.68
N LYS A 46 6.54 29.12 -10.54
CA LYS A 46 5.12 29.51 -10.49
C LYS A 46 4.84 30.81 -11.26
N ARG A 47 5.79 31.76 -11.33
CA ARG A 47 5.62 32.97 -12.15
C ARG A 47 5.67 32.69 -13.65
N ASP A 48 6.45 31.70 -14.06
CA ASP A 48 6.64 31.39 -15.47
C ASP A 48 5.45 30.60 -16.07
N ASN A 49 4.68 29.88 -15.25
CA ASN A 49 3.48 29.19 -15.71
C ASN A 49 2.22 30.08 -15.78
N ASP A 50 2.27 31.30 -15.22
CA ASP A 50 1.17 32.27 -15.26
C ASP A 50 1.27 33.24 -16.47
N ILE A 51 2.08 32.91 -17.49
CA ILE A 51 2.32 33.74 -18.69
C ILE A 51 1.07 33.88 -19.62
N HIS A 52 -0.11 33.36 -19.24
CA HIS A 52 -1.38 33.60 -19.95
C HIS A 52 -2.49 34.21 -19.09
N GLY A 53 -2.16 34.89 -17.98
CA GLY A 53 -3.14 35.60 -17.16
C GLY A 53 -2.67 37.01 -16.78
N ILE A 54 -3.27 38.01 -17.41
CA ILE A 54 -3.15 39.43 -17.07
C ILE A 54 -3.38 39.62 -15.56
N THR A 55 -2.34 39.98 -14.78
CA THR A 55 -2.38 40.88 -13.60
C THR A 55 -1.01 40.92 -12.89
N SER A 56 -0.12 41.76 -13.40
CA SER A 56 1.07 42.24 -12.68
C SER A 56 0.66 43.17 -11.52
N THR A 57 0.19 42.63 -10.39
CA THR A 57 0.23 43.28 -9.06
C THR A 57 0.21 42.25 -7.93
N ALA A 58 0.96 41.16 -8.04
CA ALA A 58 1.22 40.32 -6.87
C ALA A 58 2.22 41.04 -5.95
N ASN A 59 1.70 41.88 -5.04
CA ASN A 59 2.48 42.54 -4.01
C ASN A 59 3.40 41.50 -3.35
N PRO A 60 4.73 41.67 -3.34
CA PRO A 60 5.65 40.73 -2.68
C PRO A 60 5.33 40.60 -1.18
N LEU A 61 4.65 41.60 -0.62
CA LEU A 61 4.10 41.62 0.72
C LEU A 61 2.93 40.62 0.90
N ALA A 62 2.08 40.41 -0.11
CA ALA A 62 0.99 39.43 -0.04
C ALA A 62 1.54 37.99 0.03
N GLY A 63 2.56 37.68 -0.77
CA GLY A 63 3.26 36.38 -0.66
C GLY A 63 3.99 36.19 0.67
N ALA A 64 4.52 37.27 1.26
CA ALA A 64 5.12 37.22 2.60
C ALA A 64 4.08 37.05 3.72
N LEU A 65 2.88 37.62 3.56
CA LEU A 65 1.77 37.43 4.49
C LEU A 65 1.19 36.01 4.39
N ASP A 66 1.14 35.42 3.19
CA ASP A 66 0.75 34.01 3.00
C ASP A 66 1.77 33.05 3.62
N ASP A 67 3.08 33.35 3.55
CA ASP A 67 4.13 32.57 4.24
C ASP A 67 3.96 32.65 5.77
N ILE A 68 3.64 33.82 6.32
CA ILE A 68 3.39 33.99 7.75
C ILE A 68 2.09 33.27 8.13
N ALA A 69 1.04 33.35 7.33
CA ALA A 69 -0.21 32.62 7.53
C ALA A 69 -0.01 31.09 7.45
N ALA A 70 0.90 30.61 6.60
CA ALA A 70 1.25 29.20 6.50
C ALA A 70 1.96 28.68 7.77
N LEU A 71 2.73 29.51 8.49
CA LEU A 71 3.29 29.13 9.80
C LEU A 71 2.21 28.89 10.86
N PHE A 72 1.00 29.45 10.67
CA PHE A 72 -0.14 29.27 11.56
C PHE A 72 -1.16 28.25 11.03
N LYS A 73 -0.82 27.46 10.00
CA LYS A 73 -1.58 26.27 9.59
C LYS A 73 -0.91 25.02 10.16
N PRO A 74 -1.12 24.67 11.44
CA PRO A 74 -0.65 23.40 11.96
C PRO A 74 -1.41 22.28 11.21
N ASN A 75 -0.68 21.49 10.42
CA ASN A 75 -1.12 20.28 9.69
C ASN A 75 -1.62 20.39 8.25
N MET A 76 -1.42 21.50 7.52
CA MET A 76 -1.45 21.38 6.05
C MET A 76 -0.06 20.92 5.60
N ILE A 77 0.19 19.62 5.67
CA ILE A 77 1.26 19.00 4.88
C ILE A 77 0.96 19.43 3.43
N ASP A 78 1.93 20.04 2.76
CA ASP A 78 1.78 20.35 1.34
C ASP A 78 1.53 19.01 0.64
N GLU A 79 0.32 18.78 0.11
CA GLU A 79 -0.09 17.49 -0.48
C GLU A 79 0.95 17.04 -1.54
N SER A 80 1.61 18.00 -2.19
CA SER A 80 2.72 17.75 -3.11
C SER A 80 3.93 17.09 -2.44
N GLU A 81 4.31 17.51 -1.25
CA GLU A 81 5.45 16.96 -0.50
C GLU A 81 5.11 15.56 0.06
N GLU A 82 3.86 15.34 0.47
CA GLU A 82 3.38 14.02 0.89
C GLU A 82 3.42 13.02 -0.26
N ILE A 83 2.90 13.40 -1.44
CA ILE A 83 2.92 12.57 -2.64
C ILE A 83 4.36 12.23 -3.04
N GLU A 84 5.27 13.21 -3.01
CA GLU A 84 6.69 12.99 -3.34
C GLU A 84 7.35 12.01 -2.36
N SER A 85 7.12 12.18 -1.06
CA SER A 85 7.66 11.28 -0.03
C SER A 85 7.15 9.83 -0.19
N ARG A 86 5.87 9.66 -0.52
CA ARG A 86 5.25 8.36 -0.76
C ARG A 86 5.82 7.70 -2.02
N ASN A 87 6.04 8.47 -3.08
CA ASN A 87 6.66 7.98 -4.31
C ASN A 87 8.13 7.61 -4.10
N ALA A 88 8.88 8.40 -3.31
CA ALA A 88 10.26 8.09 -2.97
C ALA A 88 10.35 6.77 -2.18
N TYR A 89 9.46 6.56 -1.22
CA TYR A 89 9.37 5.30 -0.46
C TYR A 89 9.00 4.12 -1.37
N ARG A 90 8.01 4.29 -2.25
CA ARG A 90 7.62 3.29 -3.25
C ARG A 90 8.80 2.89 -4.13
N ASN A 91 9.54 3.86 -4.66
CA ASN A 91 10.72 3.62 -5.50
C ASN A 91 11.84 2.90 -4.74
N MET A 92 12.01 3.19 -3.44
CA MET A 92 12.96 2.45 -2.60
C MET A 92 12.57 0.97 -2.48
N LEU A 93 11.28 0.67 -2.27
CA LEU A 93 10.79 -0.71 -2.20
C LEU A 93 10.94 -1.45 -3.54
N GLU A 94 10.64 -0.80 -4.67
CA GLU A 94 10.84 -1.40 -6.01
C GLU A 94 12.31 -1.78 -6.23
N ARG A 95 13.25 -0.90 -5.83
CA ARG A 95 14.70 -1.22 -5.89
C ARG A 95 15.06 -2.42 -5.02
N MET A 96 14.42 -2.59 -3.87
CA MET A 96 14.65 -3.74 -2.98
C MET A 96 14.06 -5.04 -3.54
N ILE A 97 13.01 -4.96 -4.33
CA ILE A 97 12.39 -6.13 -4.98
C ILE A 97 13.22 -6.58 -6.18
N HIS A 98 13.72 -5.62 -6.96
CA HIS A 98 14.64 -5.90 -8.06
C HIS A 98 16.04 -6.28 -7.58
N SER A 99 16.40 -5.89 -6.36
CA SER A 99 17.58 -6.46 -5.70
C SER A 99 17.25 -7.86 -5.16
N GLU A 100 18.26 -8.71 -5.07
CA GLU A 100 18.12 -10.11 -4.62
C GLU A 100 17.58 -10.24 -3.18
N LYS A 101 17.42 -9.11 -2.46
CA LYS A 101 16.92 -9.04 -1.10
C LYS A 101 15.54 -9.67 -0.91
N LEU A 102 14.63 -9.57 -1.88
CA LEU A 102 13.34 -10.28 -1.81
C LEU A 102 13.57 -11.80 -1.79
N GLY A 103 14.40 -12.31 -2.70
CA GLY A 103 14.76 -13.72 -2.75
C GLY A 103 15.37 -14.22 -1.44
N ASP A 104 16.31 -13.45 -0.88
CA ASP A 104 16.93 -13.76 0.41
C ASP A 104 15.93 -13.81 1.55
N THR A 105 14.99 -12.86 1.58
CA THR A 105 13.93 -12.82 2.60
C THR A 105 13.01 -14.03 2.49
N LEU A 106 12.63 -14.41 1.26
CA LEU A 106 11.79 -15.58 1.01
C LEU A 106 12.49 -16.89 1.40
N LYS A 107 13.79 -17.02 1.12
CA LYS A 107 14.58 -18.22 1.47
C LYS A 107 14.85 -18.31 2.97
N SER A 108 15.34 -17.22 3.57
CA SER A 108 15.75 -17.20 4.99
C SER A 108 14.58 -17.26 5.95
N THR A 109 13.50 -16.52 5.66
CA THR A 109 12.41 -16.29 6.63
C THR A 109 11.23 -17.23 6.41
N PHE A 110 10.93 -17.54 5.14
CA PHE A 110 9.76 -18.34 4.76
C PHE A 110 10.10 -19.73 4.21
N ILE A 111 11.39 -20.09 4.14
CA ILE A 111 11.87 -21.41 3.72
C ILE A 111 11.27 -21.79 2.36
N LEU A 112 11.54 -20.96 1.36
CA LEU A 112 11.08 -21.19 -0.02
C LEU A 112 11.74 -22.45 -0.62
N ASP A 113 10.93 -23.39 -1.09
CA ASP A 113 11.40 -24.52 -1.89
C ASP A 113 11.50 -24.12 -3.36
N GLU A 114 12.72 -23.91 -3.85
CA GLU A 114 13.01 -23.47 -5.23
C GLU A 114 12.49 -24.45 -6.28
N LYS A 115 12.40 -25.75 -5.97
CA LYS A 115 11.96 -26.77 -6.93
C LYS A 115 10.46 -26.71 -7.19
N LYS A 116 9.69 -26.32 -6.16
CA LYS A 116 8.22 -26.31 -6.21
C LYS A 116 7.66 -24.89 -6.27
N ASN A 117 8.48 -23.87 -6.02
CA ASN A 117 8.07 -22.48 -5.87
C ASN A 117 6.98 -22.31 -4.80
N VAL A 118 7.11 -23.03 -3.68
CA VAL A 118 6.14 -23.08 -2.57
C VAL A 118 6.80 -22.62 -1.29
N LEU A 119 6.08 -21.82 -0.50
CA LEU A 119 6.51 -21.38 0.82
C LEU A 119 6.04 -22.35 1.90
N ASN A 120 6.85 -22.49 2.94
CA ASN A 120 6.43 -23.19 4.14
C ASN A 120 5.33 -22.40 4.86
N THR A 121 4.14 -22.97 4.95
CA THR A 121 2.97 -22.31 5.54
C THR A 121 3.19 -21.97 7.02
N GLU A 122 3.80 -22.85 7.81
CA GLU A 122 4.07 -22.61 9.23
C GLU A 122 5.06 -21.45 9.42
N ALA A 123 6.08 -21.37 8.55
CA ALA A 123 7.04 -20.27 8.55
C ALA A 123 6.37 -18.93 8.21
N VAL A 124 5.46 -18.91 7.22
CA VAL A 124 4.69 -17.70 6.89
C VAL A 124 3.80 -17.26 8.05
N LEU A 125 3.05 -18.18 8.66
CA LEU A 125 2.15 -17.86 9.78
C LEU A 125 2.92 -17.28 10.98
N SER A 126 4.10 -17.81 11.28
CA SER A 126 4.87 -17.49 12.49
C SER A 126 5.82 -16.30 12.33
N ASN A 127 6.34 -16.07 11.13
CA ASN A 127 7.39 -15.07 10.89
C ASN A 127 6.90 -13.80 10.20
N PHE A 128 5.78 -13.84 9.47
CA PHE A 128 5.33 -12.66 8.72
C PHE A 128 5.04 -11.45 9.62
N SER A 129 4.45 -11.66 10.80
CA SER A 129 4.19 -10.60 11.76
C SER A 129 5.45 -10.06 12.45
N LYS A 130 6.55 -10.83 12.40
CA LYS A 130 7.84 -10.52 13.01
C LYS A 130 8.82 -9.85 12.03
N LEU A 131 8.47 -9.79 10.75
CA LEU A 131 9.28 -9.10 9.75
C LEU A 131 9.46 -7.63 10.12
N ASP A 132 10.63 -7.09 9.78
CA ASP A 132 10.86 -5.65 9.82
C ASP A 132 9.80 -4.93 8.97
N PRO A 133 9.30 -3.76 9.38
CA PRO A 133 8.27 -3.05 8.63
C PRO A 133 8.65 -2.83 7.16
N ILE A 134 9.92 -2.53 6.87
CA ILE A 134 10.38 -2.28 5.50
C ILE A 134 10.32 -3.57 4.67
N ASP A 135 10.78 -4.69 5.24
CA ASP A 135 10.78 -5.98 4.56
C ASP A 135 9.36 -6.52 4.38
N ARG A 136 8.48 -6.27 5.35
CA ARG A 136 7.05 -6.59 5.26
C ARG A 136 6.38 -5.79 4.14
N ASP A 137 6.64 -4.48 4.06
CA ASP A 137 6.05 -3.61 3.04
C ASP A 137 6.60 -3.95 1.65
N MET A 138 7.87 -4.33 1.54
CA MET A 138 8.48 -4.90 0.33
C MET A 138 7.75 -6.17 -0.12
N VAL A 139 7.53 -7.14 0.78
CA VAL A 139 6.82 -8.39 0.46
C VAL A 139 5.37 -8.12 0.05
N GLN A 140 4.70 -7.18 0.71
CA GLN A 140 3.34 -6.78 0.35
C GLN A 140 3.28 -6.12 -1.03
N MET A 141 4.23 -5.23 -1.33
CA MET A 141 4.33 -4.55 -2.62
C MET A 141 4.60 -5.57 -3.75
N ALA A 142 5.53 -6.50 -3.53
CA ALA A 142 5.80 -7.57 -4.49
C ALA A 142 4.51 -8.37 -4.79
N ALA A 143 3.83 -8.86 -3.75
CA ALA A 143 2.66 -9.72 -3.92
C ALA A 143 1.45 -9.00 -4.55
N LYS A 144 1.18 -7.74 -4.17
CA LYS A 144 -0.05 -7.03 -4.56
C LYS A 144 0.08 -6.13 -5.77
N GLU A 145 1.26 -5.58 -6.05
CA GLU A 145 1.39 -4.51 -7.03
C GLU A 145 2.21 -4.90 -8.25
N LEU A 146 3.38 -5.52 -8.06
CA LEU A 146 4.25 -5.90 -9.17
C LEU A 146 3.72 -7.13 -9.91
N TYR A 147 3.65 -8.28 -9.22
CA TYR A 147 3.23 -9.52 -9.87
C TYR A 147 1.75 -9.53 -10.27
N SER A 148 0.88 -8.85 -9.52
CA SER A 148 -0.56 -8.83 -9.81
C SER A 148 -0.96 -7.92 -10.97
N LYS A 149 -0.17 -6.87 -11.29
CA LYS A 149 -0.48 -5.97 -12.42
C LYS A 149 0.10 -6.48 -13.74
N GLU A 150 1.26 -7.12 -13.68
CA GLU A 150 2.02 -7.47 -14.87
C GLU A 150 1.71 -8.88 -15.41
N THR A 151 1.14 -9.76 -14.58
CA THR A 151 1.01 -11.18 -14.92
C THR A 151 -0.41 -11.72 -14.73
N SER A 152 -0.85 -12.57 -15.66
CA SER A 152 -2.12 -13.31 -15.53
C SER A 152 -2.08 -14.25 -14.33
N TRP A 153 -3.20 -14.41 -13.62
CA TRP A 153 -3.30 -15.29 -12.44
C TRP A 153 -2.80 -16.72 -12.70
N LYS A 154 -2.97 -17.23 -13.92
CA LYS A 154 -2.51 -18.58 -14.28
C LYS A 154 -1.00 -18.69 -14.23
N ASP A 155 -0.31 -17.63 -14.65
CA ASP A 155 1.15 -17.59 -14.82
C ASP A 155 1.87 -17.12 -13.56
N LEU A 156 1.14 -16.67 -12.54
CA LEU A 156 1.72 -16.29 -11.26
C LEU A 156 2.39 -17.50 -10.58
N PRO A 157 3.61 -17.32 -10.05
CA PRO A 157 4.25 -18.32 -9.20
C PRO A 157 3.42 -18.68 -7.97
N THR A 158 3.47 -19.95 -7.56
CA THR A 158 2.67 -20.47 -6.44
C THR A 158 2.95 -19.73 -5.12
N PHE A 159 4.22 -19.41 -4.83
CA PHE A 159 4.58 -18.65 -3.63
C PHE A 159 3.93 -17.26 -3.58
N ILE A 160 3.78 -16.58 -4.71
CA ILE A 160 3.10 -15.28 -4.77
C ILE A 160 1.62 -15.45 -4.47
N LYS A 161 0.97 -16.47 -5.04
CA LYS A 161 -0.44 -16.78 -4.75
C LYS A 161 -0.65 -17.04 -3.25
N GLN A 162 0.26 -17.80 -2.63
CA GLN A 162 0.22 -18.06 -1.19
C GLN A 162 0.39 -16.78 -0.37
N LEU A 163 1.35 -15.93 -0.72
CA LEU A 163 1.56 -14.64 -0.03
C LEU A 163 0.34 -13.73 -0.19
N GLN A 164 -0.19 -13.60 -1.40
CA GLN A 164 -1.34 -12.74 -1.67
C GLN A 164 -2.59 -13.21 -0.92
N TYR A 165 -2.80 -14.52 -0.85
CA TYR A 165 -3.84 -15.11 0.00
C TYR A 165 -3.62 -14.78 1.47
N TYR A 166 -2.41 -15.00 1.99
CA TYR A 166 -2.09 -14.75 3.39
C TYR A 166 -2.19 -13.26 3.77
N ILE A 167 -1.73 -12.34 2.92
CA ILE A 167 -1.85 -10.90 3.16
C ILE A 167 -3.33 -10.46 3.10
N SER A 168 -4.17 -11.15 2.33
CA SER A 168 -5.57 -10.77 2.16
C SER A 168 -6.50 -11.42 3.18
N TYR A 169 -6.17 -12.61 3.70
CA TYR A 169 -7.05 -13.42 4.55
C TYR A 169 -6.38 -14.03 5.77
N GLY A 170 -5.06 -13.95 5.88
CA GLY A 170 -4.30 -14.53 6.98
C GLY A 170 -4.51 -13.79 8.31
N PRO A 171 -4.24 -14.47 9.44
CA PRO A 171 -4.41 -13.94 10.79
C PRO A 171 -3.30 -12.94 11.17
N HIS A 172 -3.30 -11.77 10.55
CA HIS A 172 -2.37 -10.68 10.86
C HIS A 172 -3.10 -9.32 10.89
N GLY A 173 -2.47 -8.31 11.50
CA GLY A 173 -3.05 -6.98 11.66
C GLY A 173 -4.36 -7.02 12.46
N ALA A 174 -5.43 -6.45 11.91
CA ALA A 174 -6.75 -6.42 12.54
C ALA A 174 -7.38 -7.81 12.75
N ARG A 175 -6.89 -8.84 12.05
CA ARG A 175 -7.37 -10.23 12.16
C ARG A 175 -6.53 -11.10 13.09
N ASN A 176 -5.58 -10.51 13.80
CA ASN A 176 -4.75 -11.25 14.74
C ASN A 176 -5.61 -11.78 15.90
N GLY A 177 -5.47 -13.07 16.23
CA GLY A 177 -6.26 -13.72 17.30
C GLY A 177 -7.66 -14.20 16.90
N GLN A 178 -8.08 -14.04 15.64
CA GLN A 178 -9.29 -14.70 15.14
C GLN A 178 -8.93 -16.09 14.61
N PRO A 179 -9.47 -17.18 15.18
CA PRO A 179 -9.26 -18.52 14.64
C PRO A 179 -9.88 -18.58 13.25
N PHE A 180 -9.15 -19.13 12.28
CA PHE A 180 -9.69 -19.44 10.97
C PHE A 180 -10.62 -20.65 11.12
N ASN A 181 -11.87 -20.41 11.50
CA ASN A 181 -12.87 -21.45 11.61
C ASN A 181 -13.30 -21.88 10.20
N GLU A 182 -12.77 -23.01 9.73
CA GLU A 182 -13.18 -23.65 8.47
C GLU A 182 -14.70 -23.91 8.43
N LEU A 183 -15.30 -24.12 9.60
CA LEU A 183 -16.74 -24.27 9.80
C LEU A 183 -17.56 -23.02 9.43
N ASP A 184 -17.01 -21.82 9.59
CA ASP A 184 -17.71 -20.58 9.26
C ASP A 184 -17.69 -20.29 7.75
N LEU A 185 -16.67 -20.81 7.03
CA LEU A 185 -16.63 -20.80 5.56
C LEU A 185 -17.61 -21.81 4.96
N MET A 186 -17.73 -22.99 5.57
CA MET A 186 -18.71 -23.99 5.12
C MET A 186 -20.16 -23.62 5.44
N LYS A 187 -20.41 -22.86 6.51
CA LYS A 187 -21.76 -22.35 6.83
C LYS A 187 -22.29 -21.33 5.82
N ASN A 188 -21.40 -20.53 5.25
CA ASN A 188 -21.74 -19.46 4.30
C ASN A 188 -21.51 -19.84 2.84
N SER A 189 -20.93 -21.01 2.57
CA SER A 189 -20.99 -21.59 1.24
C SER A 189 -22.47 -21.74 0.89
N PRO A 190 -22.94 -21.26 -0.28
CA PRO A 190 -24.25 -21.65 -0.75
C PRO A 190 -24.23 -23.16 -0.74
N LYS A 191 -25.06 -23.77 0.12
CA LYS A 191 -25.36 -25.19 -0.02
C LYS A 191 -25.84 -25.28 -1.44
N ALA A 192 -25.04 -25.89 -2.31
CA ALA A 192 -25.51 -26.26 -3.62
C ALA A 192 -26.67 -27.21 -3.33
N GLU A 193 -27.88 -26.65 -3.26
CA GLU A 193 -29.09 -27.43 -3.31
C GLU A 193 -29.01 -28.11 -4.66
N LEU A 194 -28.50 -29.34 -4.65
CA LEU A 194 -28.62 -30.22 -5.78
C LEU A 194 -30.11 -30.24 -6.11
N ASP A 195 -30.47 -29.62 -7.23
CA ASP A 195 -31.83 -29.63 -7.76
C ASP A 195 -32.38 -31.05 -7.67
N SER A 196 -33.65 -31.20 -7.30
CA SER A 196 -34.32 -32.50 -7.15
C SER A 196 -34.07 -33.44 -8.34
N LEU A 197 -33.93 -32.88 -9.54
CA LEU A 197 -33.53 -33.57 -10.77
C LEU A 197 -32.12 -34.19 -10.70
N SER A 198 -31.11 -33.45 -10.22
CA SER A 198 -29.74 -33.96 -10.09
C SER A 198 -29.64 -35.13 -9.10
N LYS A 199 -30.44 -35.10 -8.03
CA LYS A 199 -30.57 -36.23 -7.09
C LYS A 199 -31.22 -37.45 -7.76
N LEU A 200 -32.26 -37.23 -8.54
CA LEU A 200 -32.95 -38.30 -9.28
C LEU A 200 -32.03 -38.93 -10.32
N VAL A 201 -31.25 -38.14 -11.04
CA VAL A 201 -30.24 -38.62 -12.01
C VAL A 201 -29.18 -39.48 -11.32
N LEU A 202 -28.66 -39.05 -10.18
CA LEU A 202 -27.69 -39.84 -9.39
C LEU A 202 -28.28 -41.18 -8.94
N VAL A 203 -29.52 -41.18 -8.46
CA VAL A 203 -30.22 -42.42 -8.04
C VAL A 203 -30.42 -43.36 -9.22
N LEU A 204 -30.87 -42.85 -10.37
CA LEU A 204 -31.01 -43.66 -11.59
C LEU A 204 -29.66 -44.24 -12.04
N PHE A 205 -28.59 -43.45 -11.98
CA PHE A 205 -27.25 -43.92 -12.32
C PHE A 205 -26.79 -45.06 -11.42
N PHE A 206 -27.06 -44.97 -10.12
CA PHE A 206 -26.80 -46.04 -9.16
C PHE A 206 -27.59 -47.32 -9.46
N ILE A 207 -28.89 -47.19 -9.77
CA ILE A 207 -29.75 -48.34 -10.13
C ILE A 207 -29.24 -49.03 -11.40
N ILE A 208 -28.85 -48.25 -12.41
CA ILE A 208 -28.29 -48.79 -13.66
C ILE A 208 -27.00 -49.55 -13.37
N CYS A 209 -26.08 -48.98 -12.58
CA CYS A 209 -24.82 -49.63 -12.21
C CYS A 209 -25.04 -50.93 -11.42
N LEU A 210 -25.99 -50.94 -10.49
CA LEU A 210 -26.36 -52.13 -9.72
C LEU A 210 -26.93 -53.23 -10.62
N SER A 211 -27.84 -52.88 -11.53
CA SER A 211 -28.43 -53.86 -12.46
C SER A 211 -27.39 -54.47 -13.40
N ALA A 212 -26.41 -53.68 -13.85
CA ALA A 212 -25.31 -54.14 -14.67
C ALA A 212 -24.37 -55.09 -13.88
N CYS A 213 -24.10 -54.79 -12.61
CA CYS A 213 -23.34 -55.69 -11.74
C CYS A 213 -24.05 -57.03 -11.53
N ILE A 214 -25.35 -57.02 -11.27
CA ILE A 214 -26.15 -58.25 -11.06
C ILE A 214 -26.13 -59.12 -12.32
N LYS A 215 -26.40 -58.56 -13.50
CA LYS A 215 -26.31 -59.30 -14.78
C LYS A 215 -24.92 -59.91 -15.01
N ARG A 216 -23.86 -59.19 -14.66
CA ARG A 216 -22.49 -59.70 -14.82
C ARG A 216 -22.20 -60.88 -13.88
N ILE A 217 -22.77 -60.88 -12.68
CA ILE A 217 -22.66 -61.99 -11.72
C ILE A 217 -23.44 -63.21 -12.22
N GLU A 218 -24.65 -63.02 -12.75
CA GLU A 218 -25.47 -64.11 -13.31
C GLU A 218 -24.79 -64.78 -14.50
N MET A 219 -24.23 -64.00 -15.44
CA MET A 219 -23.48 -64.57 -16.56
C MET A 219 -22.25 -65.38 -16.12
N LYS A 220 -21.54 -64.92 -15.08
CA LYS A 220 -20.42 -65.69 -14.50
C LYS A 220 -20.88 -67.00 -13.87
N ARG A 221 -22.03 -67.02 -13.16
CA ARG A 221 -22.60 -68.24 -12.60
C ARG A 221 -23.02 -69.25 -13.67
N ALA A 222 -23.67 -68.80 -14.75
CA ALA A 222 -24.13 -69.67 -15.84
C ALA A 222 -22.98 -70.32 -16.63
N ASN A 223 -21.82 -69.68 -16.69
CA ASN A 223 -20.61 -70.27 -17.30
C ASN A 223 -19.93 -71.29 -16.39
N LEU A 224 -20.01 -71.12 -15.06
CA LEU A 224 -19.46 -72.08 -14.10
C LEU A 224 -20.28 -73.37 -13.99
N SER A 225 -21.59 -73.33 -14.29
CA SER A 225 -22.45 -74.54 -14.27
C SER A 225 -22.36 -75.41 -15.53
N LYS A 226 -21.56 -75.01 -16.53
CA LYS A 226 -21.34 -75.75 -17.79
C LYS A 226 -20.00 -76.48 -17.82
N ILE A 227 -19.19 -76.35 -16.77
CA ILE A 227 -17.92 -77.06 -16.54
C ILE A 227 -18.21 -78.15 -15.53
#